data_AF-A0A958NZG6-F1
#
_entry.id   AF-A0A958NZG6-F1
#
_cell.length_a   1.000
_cell.length_b   1.000
_cell.length_c   1.000
_cell.angle_alpha   90.00
_cell.angle_beta   90.00
_cell.angle_gamma   90.00
#
_symmetry.space_group_name_H-M   'P 1'
#
loop_
_entity.id
_entity.type
_entity.pdbx_description
1 polymer ?
#
loop_
_entity_poly.entity_id
_entity_poly.type
_entity_poly.pdbx_seq_one_letter_code
_entity_poly.pdbx_strand_id
1 'polypeptide(L)'
;MCAHKNVAGRLLLLANHISLQNGRNFDKVGLADCLRFQGGSLKPPFFVSIPHSGEKIPNEVVWLQNLPEEIQMCDVDRFVDRLYGPALVSMKIPHVVAEWHRYFADLNRIPEDIDEDSVQGASTKSGTHTTGFIWVTTTKGDPLLKSPIDPELFRQIILKYWQPFHDQVRGQYEKFQSLGFKKIYQLDAHSMPSLGTEKHRDPGERRAEIVISDQNGKSCEGAYRELVIGAYKNAGFQVKENWPYVGGRVTQTYGQPSLGQHCIQVELNRALYMNEETKKINEKEASIIQIKIQKALAEIYEGIGSLI
;
A
#
# COMPACT_ATOMS: atom_id res chain seq x y z
N MET A 1 44.97 -35.46 6.98
CA MET A 1 44.14 -36.53 6.40
C MET A 1 42.78 -36.52 7.10
N CYS A 2 41.75 -36.38 6.28
CA CYS A 2 40.30 -36.27 6.50
C CYS A 2 39.69 -36.52 7.90
N ALA A 3 38.98 -35.50 8.38
CA ALA A 3 37.75 -35.66 9.13
C ALA A 3 36.58 -35.19 8.24
N HIS A 4 35.78 -36.12 7.72
CA HIS A 4 34.49 -35.85 7.08
C HIS A 4 33.41 -36.56 7.89
N LYS A 5 32.56 -35.80 8.58
CA LYS A 5 31.23 -36.26 9.00
C LYS A 5 30.20 -35.20 8.65
N ASN A 6 29.28 -35.62 7.79
CA ASN A 6 27.98 -35.08 7.43
C ASN A 6 27.39 -33.99 8.34
N VAL A 7 27.07 -32.84 7.75
CA VAL A 7 26.03 -31.94 8.23
C VAL A 7 25.11 -31.62 7.04
N ALA A 8 24.13 -32.49 6.84
CA ALA A 8 22.93 -32.22 6.04
C ALA A 8 21.75 -32.65 6.91
N GLY A 9 20.88 -31.70 7.25
CA GLY A 9 19.64 -31.96 7.97
C GLY A 9 19.46 -31.12 9.23
N ARG A 10 18.83 -29.95 9.08
CA ARG A 10 17.85 -29.36 10.01
C ARG A 10 17.45 -27.96 9.52
N LEU A 11 16.48 -27.93 8.61
CA LEU A 11 15.71 -26.72 8.30
C LEU A 11 14.32 -27.15 7.85
N LEU A 12 13.53 -27.61 8.81
CA LEU A 12 12.08 -27.81 8.71
C LEU A 12 11.55 -28.04 10.12
N LEU A 13 10.40 -27.44 10.41
CA LEU A 13 9.64 -27.41 11.67
C LEU A 13 9.95 -26.22 12.59
N LEU A 14 9.24 -25.11 12.32
CA LEU A 14 8.52 -24.33 13.33
C LEU A 14 7.54 -23.39 12.60
N ALA A 15 6.53 -23.99 11.99
CA ALA A 15 5.30 -23.33 11.62
C ALA A 15 4.19 -24.19 12.23
N ASN A 16 3.67 -23.78 13.39
CA ASN A 16 2.29 -23.99 13.81
C ASN A 16 2.03 -23.38 15.20
N HIS A 17 0.87 -22.74 15.30
CA HIS A 17 0.24 -22.12 16.47
C HIS A 17 0.67 -20.70 16.85
N ILE A 18 0.16 -19.74 16.08
CA ILE A 18 -0.35 -18.48 16.65
C ILE A 18 -1.83 -18.41 16.34
N SER A 19 -2.63 -18.46 17.40
CA SER A 19 -4.07 -18.36 17.41
C SER A 19 -4.49 -16.97 16.92
N LEU A 20 -5.34 -16.92 15.90
CA LEU A 20 -6.06 -15.73 15.46
C LEU A 20 -7.13 -15.41 16.51
N GLN A 21 -6.81 -14.54 17.47
CA GLN A 21 -7.82 -13.81 18.24
C GLN A 21 -7.42 -12.35 18.41
N ASN A 22 -8.24 -11.48 17.80
CA ASN A 22 -8.54 -10.10 18.14
C ASN A 22 -7.52 -9.32 18.98
N GLY A 23 -6.76 -8.48 18.28
CA GLY A 23 -5.95 -7.41 18.88
C GLY A 23 -5.12 -6.71 17.82
N ARG A 24 -5.72 -5.77 17.06
CA ARG A 24 -4.95 -4.86 16.20
C ARG A 24 -4.18 -3.89 17.08
N ASN A 25 -2.97 -4.29 17.48
CA ASN A 25 -1.90 -3.42 17.91
C ASN A 25 -0.67 -3.84 17.12
N PHE A 26 -0.51 -3.27 15.93
CA PHE A 26 0.81 -3.23 15.30
C PHE A 26 1.59 -2.20 16.11
N ASP A 27 2.38 -2.67 17.06
CA ASP A 27 3.24 -1.82 17.84
C ASP A 27 4.02 -0.91 16.90
N LYS A 28 3.86 0.40 17.11
CA LYS A 28 4.70 1.43 16.51
C LYS A 28 6.15 1.00 16.74
N VAL A 29 6.84 0.57 15.69
CA VAL A 29 8.28 0.31 15.76
C VAL A 29 8.92 1.62 16.18
N GLY A 30 9.29 1.69 17.46
CA GLY A 30 9.80 2.87 18.12
C GLY A 30 11.07 3.38 17.47
N LEU A 31 11.25 4.70 17.55
CA LEU A 31 12.23 5.55 16.88
C LEU A 31 13.73 5.20 17.09
N ALA A 32 14.10 4.07 17.72
CA ALA A 32 15.48 3.74 18.06
C ALA A 32 15.95 2.32 17.69
N ASP A 33 15.07 1.39 17.35
CA ASP A 33 15.46 -0.01 17.13
C ASP A 33 15.52 -0.35 15.64
N CYS A 34 16.66 -0.07 15.00
CA CYS A 34 17.18 -0.80 13.85
C CYS A 34 18.31 0.03 13.24
N LEU A 35 19.57 -0.39 13.32
CA LEU A 35 20.55 0.06 12.32
C LEU A 35 21.86 -0.72 12.17
N ARG A 36 21.99 -1.94 12.74
CA ARG A 36 23.11 -2.85 12.39
C ARG A 36 22.62 -4.30 12.41
N PHE A 37 22.84 -5.06 11.34
CA PHE A 37 22.87 -6.52 11.41
C PHE A 37 24.27 -6.99 11.82
N GLN A 38 24.39 -8.24 12.28
CA GLN A 38 25.67 -8.92 12.44
C GLN A 38 26.53 -8.71 11.19
N GLY A 39 27.68 -8.03 11.34
CA GLY A 39 28.61 -7.75 10.23
C GLY A 39 28.79 -6.27 9.86
N GLY A 40 28.01 -5.34 10.42
CA GLY A 40 28.30 -3.90 10.32
C GLY A 40 27.84 -3.18 9.04
N SER A 41 27.07 -3.81 8.15
CA SER A 41 26.46 -3.15 7.00
C SER A 41 25.15 -2.42 7.36
N LEU A 42 24.93 -1.26 6.72
CA LEU A 42 23.67 -0.51 6.80
C LEU A 42 22.57 -1.26 6.03
N LYS A 43 21.32 -1.17 6.49
CA LYS A 43 20.16 -1.73 5.79
C LYS A 43 19.94 -1.00 4.44
N PRO A 44 19.47 -1.67 3.37
CA PRO A 44 19.06 -1.03 2.13
C PRO A 44 18.05 0.10 2.37
N PRO A 45 18.10 1.21 1.60
CA PRO A 45 17.21 2.35 1.74
C PRO A 45 15.82 2.07 1.14
N PHE A 46 15.12 1.08 1.72
CA PHE A 46 13.84 0.55 1.24
C PHE A 46 12.77 0.64 2.31
N PHE A 47 11.56 1.06 1.93
CA PHE A 47 10.38 1.03 2.79
C PHE A 47 9.08 0.80 2.01
N VAL A 48 8.00 0.48 2.73
CA VAL A 48 6.67 0.21 2.13
C VAL A 48 5.60 1.15 2.70
N SER A 49 4.72 1.68 1.85
CA SER A 49 3.49 2.36 2.27
C SER A 49 2.25 1.53 1.93
N ILE A 50 1.23 1.61 2.80
CA ILE A 50 -0.08 0.97 2.59
C ILE A 50 -1.16 1.99 2.98
N PRO A 51 -1.63 2.83 2.05
CA PRO A 51 -2.52 3.95 2.35
C PRO A 51 -4.00 3.55 2.49
N HIS A 52 -4.42 2.38 1.99
CA HIS A 52 -5.84 2.08 1.73
C HIS A 52 -6.40 0.85 2.45
N SER A 53 -5.62 0.16 3.28
CA SER A 53 -6.09 -0.99 4.06
C SER A 53 -6.85 -0.62 5.33
N GLY A 54 -6.86 0.67 5.69
CA GLY A 54 -7.50 1.19 6.88
C GLY A 54 -9.03 1.11 6.83
N GLU A 55 -9.64 0.70 7.94
CA GLU A 55 -11.09 0.55 8.08
C GLU A 55 -11.69 1.44 9.18
N LYS A 56 -10.85 2.12 9.99
CA LYS A 56 -11.35 2.94 11.10
C LYS A 56 -12.04 4.19 10.56
N ILE A 57 -13.24 4.46 11.07
CA ILE A 57 -14.00 5.69 10.82
C ILE A 57 -14.06 6.47 12.14
N PRO A 58 -13.57 7.71 12.18
CA PRO A 58 -13.63 8.54 13.38
C PRO A 58 -15.04 9.11 13.61
N ASN A 59 -15.36 9.50 14.84
CA ASN A 59 -16.71 9.90 15.24
C ASN A 59 -17.22 11.14 14.50
N GLU A 60 -16.33 12.03 14.06
CA GLU A 60 -16.67 13.21 13.26
C GLU A 60 -17.12 12.88 11.82
N VAL A 61 -16.82 11.67 11.32
CA VAL A 61 -17.16 11.22 9.96
C VAL A 61 -18.50 10.47 10.01
N VAL A 62 -19.56 11.22 10.34
CA VAL A 62 -20.89 10.65 10.61
C VAL A 62 -21.55 10.03 9.37
N TRP A 63 -21.23 10.51 8.16
CA TRP A 63 -21.88 10.05 6.92
C TRP A 63 -21.47 8.63 6.51
N LEU A 64 -20.33 8.15 7.00
CA LEU A 64 -19.89 6.77 6.77
C LEU A 64 -20.29 5.83 7.91
N GLN A 65 -20.80 6.35 9.03
CA GLN A 65 -21.27 5.52 10.14
C GLN A 65 -22.53 4.77 9.72
N ASN A 66 -22.58 3.48 10.06
CA ASN A 66 -23.70 2.60 9.79
C ASN A 66 -24.01 2.33 8.31
N LEU A 67 -23.07 2.61 7.40
CA LEU A 67 -23.18 2.10 6.03
C LEU A 67 -23.14 0.56 6.03
N PRO A 68 -23.92 -0.12 5.17
CA PRO A 68 -23.77 -1.55 4.95
C PRO A 68 -22.31 -1.92 4.61
N GLU A 69 -21.83 -3.05 5.14
CA GLU A 69 -20.44 -3.48 4.94
C GLU A 69 -20.07 -3.58 3.45
N GLU A 70 -21.02 -3.99 2.61
CA GLU A 70 -20.85 -4.10 1.15
C GLU A 70 -20.49 -2.77 0.47
N ILE A 71 -21.06 -1.66 0.94
CA ILE A 71 -20.78 -0.30 0.44
C ILE A 71 -19.48 0.22 1.06
N GLN A 72 -19.37 0.09 2.39
CA GLN A 72 -18.22 0.58 3.14
C GLN A 72 -16.92 -0.07 2.65
N MET A 73 -16.92 -1.38 2.43
CA MET A 73 -15.76 -2.15 1.98
C MET A 73 -15.70 -2.32 0.46
N CYS A 74 -16.44 -1.52 -0.32
CA CYS A 74 -16.41 -1.63 -1.78
C CYS A 74 -15.02 -1.34 -2.33
N ASP A 75 -14.40 -0.25 -1.90
CA ASP A 75 -13.16 0.28 -2.49
C ASP A 75 -11.95 0.26 -1.55
N VAL A 76 -12.13 -0.17 -0.30
CA VAL A 76 -11.01 -0.38 0.65
C VAL A 76 -10.10 -1.48 0.13
N ASP A 77 -8.79 -1.28 0.24
CA ASP A 77 -7.78 -2.28 -0.13
C ASP A 77 -7.65 -3.29 1.02
N ARG A 78 -8.79 -3.94 1.31
CA ARG A 78 -9.02 -4.71 2.53
C ARG A 78 -7.96 -5.80 2.64
N PHE A 79 -7.36 -5.93 3.82
CA PHE A 79 -6.36 -6.94 4.17
C PHE A 79 -4.98 -6.82 3.52
N VAL A 80 -4.67 -5.77 2.73
CA VAL A 80 -3.30 -5.58 2.20
C VAL A 80 -2.27 -5.46 3.33
N ASP A 81 -2.62 -4.80 4.43
CA ASP A 81 -1.83 -4.80 5.67
C ASP A 81 -1.56 -6.21 6.22
N ARG A 82 -2.58 -7.09 6.22
CA ARG A 82 -2.45 -8.48 6.66
C ARG A 82 -1.60 -9.33 5.72
N LEU A 83 -1.62 -9.03 4.42
CA LEU A 83 -0.86 -9.78 3.41
C LEU A 83 0.63 -9.40 3.42
N TYR A 84 0.95 -8.12 3.60
CA TYR A 84 2.34 -7.65 3.65
C TYR A 84 2.94 -7.74 5.05
N GLY A 85 2.13 -7.56 6.10
CA GLY A 85 2.56 -7.44 7.50
C GLY A 85 3.55 -8.51 7.97
N PRO A 86 3.29 -9.82 7.78
CA PRO A 86 4.23 -10.87 8.22
C PRO A 86 5.64 -10.73 7.62
N ALA A 87 5.73 -10.40 6.33
CA ALA A 87 7.02 -10.19 5.66
C ALA A 87 7.69 -8.91 6.14
N LEU A 88 6.95 -7.80 6.24
CA LEU A 88 7.46 -6.52 6.72
C LEU A 88 8.07 -6.63 8.13
N VAL A 89 7.38 -7.31 9.04
CA VAL A 89 7.83 -7.53 10.42
C VAL A 89 9.04 -8.47 10.47
N SER A 90 8.96 -9.64 9.85
CA SER A 90 10.03 -10.65 9.91
C SER A 90 11.34 -10.15 9.29
N MET A 91 11.25 -9.37 8.21
CA MET A 91 12.40 -8.77 7.53
C MET A 91 12.83 -7.42 8.13
N LYS A 92 12.04 -6.86 9.06
CA LYS A 92 12.25 -5.53 9.63
C LYS A 92 12.38 -4.43 8.56
N ILE A 93 11.50 -4.49 7.56
CA ILE A 93 11.35 -3.46 6.52
C ILE A 93 10.54 -2.30 7.13
N PRO A 94 11.06 -1.06 7.14
CA PRO A 94 10.29 0.11 7.57
C PRO A 94 9.00 0.25 6.74
N HIS A 95 7.90 0.63 7.38
CA HIS A 95 6.63 0.77 6.70
C HIS A 95 5.72 1.82 7.32
N VAL A 96 4.82 2.36 6.51
CA VAL A 96 3.78 3.32 6.90
C VAL A 96 2.42 2.76 6.48
N VAL A 97 1.57 2.40 7.44
CA VAL A 97 0.26 1.79 7.19
C VAL A 97 -0.82 2.71 7.72
N ALA A 98 -1.80 3.00 6.87
CA ALA A 98 -2.97 3.76 7.25
C ALA A 98 -3.96 2.89 8.01
N GLU A 99 -4.53 3.44 9.09
CA GLU A 99 -5.62 2.80 9.81
C GLU A 99 -7.00 3.35 9.42
N TRP A 100 -7.01 4.46 8.68
CA TRP A 100 -8.18 5.27 8.38
C TRP A 100 -8.87 4.84 7.08
N HIS A 101 -10.20 4.94 7.08
CA HIS A 101 -11.02 4.60 5.93
C HIS A 101 -10.86 5.61 4.78
N ARG A 102 -10.51 5.12 3.58
CA ARG A 102 -10.17 5.99 2.42
C ARG A 102 -11.27 6.95 1.98
N TYR A 103 -12.54 6.61 2.18
CA TYR A 103 -13.65 7.47 1.71
C TYR A 103 -13.71 8.86 2.34
N PHE A 104 -13.21 9.06 3.56
CA PHE A 104 -13.20 10.39 4.17
C PHE A 104 -11.84 11.07 4.10
N ALA A 105 -10.78 10.34 3.75
CA ALA A 105 -9.43 10.86 3.59
C ALA A 105 -8.66 9.87 2.72
N ASP A 106 -8.72 10.02 1.41
CA ASP A 106 -7.94 9.16 0.52
C ASP A 106 -6.48 9.60 0.57
N LEU A 107 -5.67 8.84 1.29
CA LEU A 107 -4.24 9.13 1.51
C LEU A 107 -3.38 8.91 0.26
N ASN A 108 -3.98 8.47 -0.85
CA ASN A 108 -3.38 8.45 -2.18
C ASN A 108 -3.98 9.55 -3.09
N ARG A 109 -4.47 10.63 -2.47
CA ARG A 109 -4.91 11.90 -3.09
C ARG A 109 -4.21 13.08 -2.43
N ILE A 110 -4.21 14.22 -3.13
CA ILE A 110 -3.87 15.52 -2.53
C ILE A 110 -5.15 16.17 -2.01
N PRO A 111 -5.12 16.98 -0.94
CA PRO A 111 -6.32 17.61 -0.39
C PRO A 111 -7.10 18.47 -1.40
N GLU A 112 -6.43 18.98 -2.43
CA GLU A 112 -7.02 19.78 -3.49
C GLU A 112 -7.83 18.96 -4.51
N ASP A 113 -7.73 17.62 -4.50
CA ASP A 113 -8.57 16.74 -5.31
C ASP A 113 -10.01 16.68 -4.73
N ILE A 114 -10.70 17.82 -4.65
CA ILE A 114 -12.07 18.03 -4.13
C ILE A 114 -12.92 18.84 -5.11
N ASP A 115 -14.23 18.79 -4.95
CA ASP A 115 -15.24 19.48 -5.75
C ASP A 115 -16.44 19.97 -4.92
N GLU A 116 -17.36 20.71 -5.56
CA GLU A 116 -18.56 21.28 -4.95
C GLU A 116 -19.46 20.23 -4.26
N ASP A 117 -19.42 18.95 -4.66
CA ASP A 117 -20.22 17.87 -4.07
C ASP A 117 -19.58 17.30 -2.79
N SER A 118 -18.27 17.46 -2.65
CA SER A 118 -17.49 16.90 -1.55
C SER A 118 -17.23 17.89 -0.42
N VAL A 119 -16.87 19.14 -0.73
CA VAL A 119 -16.58 20.19 0.26
C VAL A 119 -17.27 21.50 -0.11
N GLN A 120 -17.93 22.12 0.86
CA GLN A 120 -18.64 23.38 0.63
C GLN A 120 -17.67 24.48 0.20
N GLY A 121 -18.01 25.21 -0.86
CA GLY A 121 -17.17 26.30 -1.36
C GLY A 121 -15.90 25.86 -2.10
N ALA A 122 -15.75 24.58 -2.43
CA ALA A 122 -14.73 24.12 -3.37
C ALA A 122 -14.87 24.86 -4.71
N SER A 123 -13.74 25.23 -5.33
CA SER A 123 -13.72 25.96 -6.61
C SER A 123 -13.92 25.05 -7.82
N THR A 124 -13.71 23.74 -7.66
CA THR A 124 -13.87 22.75 -8.72
C THR A 124 -15.32 22.32 -8.82
N LYS A 125 -15.86 22.30 -10.05
CA LYS A 125 -17.26 21.95 -10.31
C LYS A 125 -17.63 20.53 -9.86
N SER A 126 -18.87 20.37 -9.40
CA SER A 126 -19.49 19.07 -9.10
C SER A 126 -19.18 17.99 -10.14
N GLY A 127 -18.95 16.76 -9.67
CA GLY A 127 -18.66 15.59 -10.51
C GLY A 127 -17.20 15.44 -10.97
N THR A 128 -16.32 16.41 -10.74
CA THR A 128 -14.92 16.35 -11.20
C THR A 128 -14.07 15.40 -10.36
N HIS A 129 -14.29 15.36 -9.05
CA HIS A 129 -13.48 14.61 -8.08
C HIS A 129 -14.34 13.66 -7.24
N THR A 130 -15.29 12.97 -7.87
CA THR A 130 -16.19 12.03 -7.19
C THR A 130 -15.49 10.91 -6.41
N THR A 131 -14.26 10.55 -6.80
CA THR A 131 -13.32 9.64 -6.11
C THR A 131 -11.98 10.33 -5.79
N GLY A 132 -12.09 11.61 -5.41
CA GLY A 132 -11.00 12.49 -4.97
C GLY A 132 -10.59 12.23 -3.52
N PHE A 133 -10.13 13.26 -2.82
CA PHE A 133 -9.66 13.15 -1.43
C PHE A 133 -10.79 12.83 -0.45
N ILE A 134 -11.94 13.48 -0.61
CA ILE A 134 -13.20 13.11 0.05
C ILE A 134 -14.08 12.44 -1.01
N TRP A 135 -14.45 11.18 -0.80
CA TRP A 135 -15.23 10.43 -1.78
C TRP A 135 -16.71 10.78 -1.70
N VAL A 136 -17.30 11.08 -2.85
CA VAL A 136 -18.74 11.36 -2.99
C VAL A 136 -19.52 10.09 -3.33
N THR A 137 -18.89 9.15 -4.05
CA THR A 137 -19.53 7.92 -4.52
C THR A 137 -18.54 6.79 -4.71
N THR A 138 -18.96 5.54 -4.45
CA THR A 138 -18.15 4.33 -4.62
C THR A 138 -17.79 4.08 -6.09
N THR A 139 -16.86 3.16 -6.39
CA THR A 139 -16.57 2.76 -7.78
C THR A 139 -17.70 1.99 -8.46
N LYS A 140 -18.74 1.59 -7.70
CA LYS A 140 -19.99 0.98 -8.18
C LYS A 140 -21.16 1.95 -8.31
N GLY A 141 -20.97 3.22 -7.92
CA GLY A 141 -21.98 4.26 -8.09
C GLY A 141 -22.85 4.54 -6.86
N ASP A 142 -22.65 3.84 -5.74
CA ASP A 142 -23.39 4.13 -4.51
C ASP A 142 -23.01 5.52 -3.96
N PRO A 143 -23.97 6.37 -3.59
CA PRO A 143 -23.69 7.67 -2.98
C PRO A 143 -23.18 7.51 -1.54
N LEU A 144 -22.14 8.25 -1.19
CA LEU A 144 -21.55 8.27 0.16
C LEU A 144 -21.93 9.55 0.92
N LEU A 145 -21.96 10.68 0.23
CA LEU A 145 -22.36 11.98 0.78
C LEU A 145 -23.77 12.35 0.33
N LYS A 146 -24.56 12.90 1.26
CA LYS A 146 -25.86 13.52 0.95
C LYS A 146 -25.74 15.01 0.61
N SER A 147 -24.69 15.64 1.10
CA SER A 147 -24.34 17.04 0.92
C SER A 147 -22.84 17.21 1.17
N PRO A 148 -22.18 18.22 0.58
CA PRO A 148 -20.78 18.50 0.82
C PRO A 148 -20.50 18.79 2.30
N ILE A 149 -19.30 18.40 2.76
CA ILE A 149 -18.89 18.59 4.15
C ILE A 149 -18.52 20.05 4.43
N ASP A 150 -18.59 20.42 5.72
CA ASP A 150 -18.18 21.74 6.19
C ASP A 150 -16.67 21.98 5.99
N PRO A 151 -16.23 23.18 5.56
CA PRO A 151 -14.82 23.48 5.29
C PRO A 151 -13.91 23.36 6.52
N GLU A 152 -14.43 23.64 7.72
CA GLU A 152 -13.66 23.49 8.96
C GLU A 152 -13.46 22.01 9.31
N LEU A 153 -14.48 21.16 9.09
CA LEU A 153 -14.31 19.70 9.21
C LEU A 153 -13.28 19.18 8.19
N PHE A 154 -13.34 19.64 6.95
CA PHE A 154 -12.35 19.30 5.92
C PHE A 154 -10.92 19.66 6.36
N ARG A 155 -10.70 20.88 6.88
CA ARG A 155 -9.41 21.31 7.41
C ARG A 155 -8.92 20.42 8.55
N GLN A 156 -9.83 20.00 9.45
CA GLN A 156 -9.50 19.07 10.53
C GLN A 156 -9.12 17.69 10.00
N ILE A 157 -9.81 17.19 8.97
CA ILE A 157 -9.50 15.91 8.33
C ILE A 157 -8.06 15.92 7.78
N ILE A 158 -7.66 17.01 7.10
CA ILE A 158 -6.29 17.15 6.58
C ILE A 158 -5.28 17.05 7.73
N LEU A 159 -5.45 17.85 8.77
CA LEU A 159 -4.48 17.93 9.87
C LEU A 159 -4.40 16.65 10.71
N LYS A 160 -5.52 15.96 10.91
CA LYS A 160 -5.59 14.77 11.78
C LYS A 160 -5.22 13.47 11.07
N TYR A 161 -5.46 13.36 9.76
CA TYR A 161 -5.39 12.07 9.07
C TYR A 161 -4.45 12.08 7.87
N TRP A 162 -4.55 13.09 7.00
CA TRP A 162 -3.71 13.19 5.82
C TRP A 162 -2.27 13.57 6.18
N GLN A 163 -2.10 14.68 6.90
CA GLN A 163 -0.80 15.24 7.25
C GLN A 163 0.07 14.22 8.01
N PRO A 164 -0.42 13.51 9.05
CA PRO A 164 0.41 12.56 9.80
C PRO A 164 0.85 11.34 8.98
N PHE A 165 0.04 10.88 8.03
CA PHE A 165 0.45 9.80 7.12
C PHE A 165 1.59 10.28 6.19
N HIS A 166 1.41 11.44 5.56
CA HIS A 166 2.37 11.99 4.63
C HIS A 166 3.67 12.47 5.32
N ASP A 167 3.60 12.91 6.57
CA ASP A 167 4.78 13.20 7.41
C ASP A 167 5.58 11.93 7.71
N GLN A 168 4.92 10.81 7.98
CA GLN A 168 5.60 9.52 8.18
C GLN A 168 6.30 9.04 6.91
N VAL A 169 5.66 9.20 5.74
CA VAL A 169 6.29 8.85 4.45
C VAL A 169 7.50 9.74 4.18
N ARG A 170 7.38 11.07 4.33
CA ARG A 170 8.52 12.01 4.22
C ARG A 170 9.64 11.65 5.20
N GLY A 171 9.29 11.33 6.44
CA GLY A 171 10.24 10.94 7.47
C GLY A 171 11.05 9.70 7.12
N GLN A 172 10.52 8.74 6.33
CA GLN A 172 11.34 7.61 5.84
C GLN A 172 12.41 8.07 4.85
N TYR A 173 12.07 8.93 3.90
CA TYR A 173 13.04 9.51 2.97
C TYR A 173 14.12 10.31 3.70
N GLU A 174 13.72 11.23 4.58
CA GLU A 174 14.64 12.05 5.38
C GLU A 174 15.56 11.19 6.25
N LYS A 175 15.03 10.13 6.85
CA LYS A 175 15.81 9.18 7.65
C LYS A 175 16.90 8.53 6.80
N PHE A 176 16.59 7.95 5.64
CA PHE A 176 17.60 7.33 4.79
C PHE A 176 18.62 8.35 4.24
N GLN A 177 18.17 9.55 3.89
CA GLN A 177 19.08 10.64 3.47
C GLN A 177 20.05 11.02 4.59
N SER A 178 19.59 11.10 5.85
CA SER A 178 20.45 11.39 7.01
C SER A 178 21.51 10.31 7.27
N LEU A 179 21.26 9.07 6.81
CA LEU A 179 22.21 7.95 6.83
C LEU A 179 23.18 7.96 5.64
N GLY A 180 23.08 8.95 4.75
CA GLY A 180 23.97 9.14 3.62
C GLY A 180 23.52 8.51 2.30
N PHE A 181 22.36 7.84 2.27
CA PHE A 181 21.83 7.23 1.04
C PHE A 181 21.43 8.31 0.02
N LYS A 182 21.87 8.12 -1.22
CA LYS A 182 21.52 9.01 -2.35
C LYS A 182 20.29 8.56 -3.12
N LYS A 183 19.99 7.27 -3.09
CA LYS A 183 18.79 6.68 -3.68
C LYS A 183 17.98 6.00 -2.58
N ILE A 184 16.67 6.24 -2.58
CA ILE A 184 15.71 5.71 -1.62
C ILE A 184 14.55 5.12 -2.40
N TYR A 185 14.12 3.92 -2.01
CA TYR A 185 13.17 3.10 -2.73
C TYR A 185 11.91 2.88 -1.88
N GLN A 186 10.75 3.19 -2.45
CA GLN A 186 9.45 3.02 -1.84
C GLN A 186 8.60 2.07 -2.70
N LEU A 187 8.00 1.09 -2.04
CA LEU A 187 6.90 0.30 -2.60
C LEU A 187 5.57 0.79 -2.00
N ASP A 188 4.65 1.25 -2.82
CA ASP A 188 3.31 1.67 -2.42
C ASP A 188 2.32 0.54 -2.73
N ALA A 189 1.89 -0.18 -1.69
CA ALA A 189 1.16 -1.43 -1.81
C ALA A 189 -0.36 -1.25 -1.68
N HIS A 190 -1.08 -1.82 -2.64
CA HIS A 190 -2.50 -1.67 -2.85
C HIS A 190 -3.17 -3.00 -3.25
N SER A 191 -4.50 -2.99 -3.34
CA SER A 191 -5.25 -4.03 -4.03
C SER A 191 -6.38 -3.48 -4.89
N MET A 192 -6.62 -4.17 -6.00
CA MET A 192 -7.59 -3.79 -7.01
C MET A 192 -8.69 -4.85 -7.16
N PRO A 193 -9.93 -4.47 -7.55
CA PRO A 193 -10.96 -5.46 -7.88
C PRO A 193 -10.52 -6.32 -9.06
N SER A 194 -10.97 -7.57 -9.08
CA SER A 194 -10.60 -8.57 -10.10
C SER A 194 -11.13 -8.27 -11.50
N LEU A 195 -12.21 -7.49 -11.58
CA LEU A 195 -12.80 -6.96 -12.79
C LEU A 195 -12.82 -5.44 -12.73
N GLY A 196 -12.51 -4.77 -13.83
CA GLY A 196 -12.68 -3.33 -13.92
C GLY A 196 -14.15 -2.92 -13.80
N THR A 197 -14.42 -1.91 -12.96
CA THR A 197 -15.76 -1.32 -12.84
C THR A 197 -15.98 -0.20 -13.87
N GLU A 198 -17.20 0.31 -13.99
CA GLU A 198 -17.56 1.40 -14.91
C GLU A 198 -16.74 2.68 -14.68
N LYS A 199 -16.24 2.91 -13.46
CA LYS A 199 -15.39 4.08 -13.14
C LYS A 199 -13.90 3.87 -13.44
N HIS A 200 -13.51 2.69 -13.94
CA HIS A 200 -12.14 2.38 -14.32
C HIS A 200 -11.94 2.52 -15.84
N ARG A 201 -10.67 2.47 -16.28
CA ARG A 201 -10.28 2.57 -17.69
C ARG A 201 -10.51 1.27 -18.48
N ASP A 202 -10.85 0.19 -17.78
CA ASP A 202 -10.94 -1.18 -18.26
C ASP A 202 -12.25 -1.88 -17.83
N PRO A 203 -13.44 -1.28 -18.09
CA PRO A 203 -14.71 -1.82 -17.60
C PRO A 203 -14.94 -3.25 -18.13
N GLY A 204 -15.20 -4.19 -17.21
CA GLY A 204 -15.41 -5.60 -17.50
C GLY A 204 -14.16 -6.42 -17.82
N GLU A 205 -12.97 -5.82 -17.87
CA GLU A 205 -11.73 -6.54 -18.16
C GLU A 205 -11.26 -7.33 -16.92
N ARG A 206 -10.83 -8.59 -17.12
CA ARG A 206 -10.15 -9.37 -16.07
C ARG A 206 -8.74 -8.83 -15.88
N ARG A 207 -8.41 -8.52 -14.63
CA ARG A 207 -7.11 -7.94 -14.29
C ARG A 207 -6.06 -9.00 -13.99
N ALA A 208 -4.80 -8.62 -14.21
CA ALA A 208 -3.66 -9.45 -13.86
C ALA A 208 -3.61 -9.73 -12.35
N GLU A 209 -2.76 -10.67 -11.92
CA GLU A 209 -2.56 -10.93 -10.49
C GLU A 209 -1.89 -9.75 -9.78
N ILE A 210 -0.92 -9.14 -10.46
CA ILE A 210 -0.18 -7.96 -10.01
C ILE A 210 -0.14 -6.92 -11.14
N VAL A 211 -0.35 -5.64 -10.81
CA VAL A 211 0.03 -4.51 -11.67
C VAL A 211 1.13 -3.71 -11.00
N ILE A 212 2.26 -3.56 -11.69
CA ILE A 212 3.37 -2.70 -11.26
C ILE A 212 3.29 -1.39 -12.02
N SER A 213 3.32 -0.27 -11.30
CA SER A 213 3.13 1.05 -11.91
C SER A 213 4.16 2.06 -11.44
N ASP A 214 4.72 2.81 -12.39
CA ASP A 214 5.85 3.73 -12.17
C ASP A 214 5.63 5.12 -12.82
N GLN A 215 4.37 5.53 -12.98
CA GLN A 215 3.98 6.76 -13.68
C GLN A 215 4.51 6.79 -15.12
N ASN A 216 4.56 5.64 -15.79
CA ASN A 216 5.16 5.46 -17.12
C ASN A 216 6.63 5.93 -17.16
N GLY A 217 7.44 5.45 -16.21
CA GLY A 217 8.87 5.78 -16.09
C GLY A 217 9.18 7.11 -15.42
N LYS A 218 8.20 7.78 -14.80
CA LYS A 218 8.41 9.10 -14.16
C LYS A 218 8.71 9.01 -12.68
N SER A 219 8.21 7.98 -11.99
CA SER A 219 8.31 7.90 -10.52
C SER A 219 9.52 7.09 -10.03
N CYS A 220 10.24 6.39 -10.91
CA CYS A 220 11.47 5.67 -10.57
C CYS A 220 12.41 5.53 -11.77
N GLU A 221 13.65 5.10 -11.51
CA GLU A 221 14.58 4.68 -12.57
C GLU A 221 14.24 3.27 -13.06
N GLY A 222 14.53 2.97 -14.33
CA GLY A 222 14.20 1.70 -14.97
C GLY A 222 14.74 0.47 -14.24
N ALA A 223 15.94 0.55 -13.66
CA ALA A 223 16.55 -0.57 -12.92
C ALA A 223 15.73 -0.97 -11.67
N TYR A 224 15.12 0.01 -10.97
CA TYR A 224 14.24 -0.31 -9.84
C TYR A 224 12.93 -0.95 -10.31
N ARG A 225 12.34 -0.44 -11.40
CA ARG A 225 11.16 -1.05 -12.03
C ARG A 225 11.44 -2.50 -12.41
N GLU A 226 12.53 -2.77 -13.09
CA GLU A 226 12.90 -4.11 -13.55
C GLU A 226 13.13 -5.06 -12.39
N LEU A 227 13.78 -4.60 -11.31
CA LEU A 227 13.93 -5.37 -10.07
C LEU A 227 12.58 -5.76 -9.47
N VAL A 228 11.66 -4.81 -9.32
CA VAL A 228 10.34 -5.08 -8.73
C VAL A 228 9.52 -6.03 -9.61
N ILE A 229 9.49 -5.81 -10.92
CA ILE A 229 8.80 -6.71 -11.85
C ILE A 229 9.38 -8.13 -11.78
N GLY A 230 10.71 -8.24 -11.83
CA GLY A 230 11.42 -9.51 -11.74
C GLY A 230 11.07 -10.27 -10.46
N ALA A 231 11.11 -9.59 -9.31
CA ALA A 231 10.82 -10.17 -8.02
C ALA A 231 9.39 -10.72 -7.91
N TYR A 232 8.37 -9.98 -8.37
CA TYR A 232 6.99 -10.50 -8.37
C TYR A 232 6.80 -11.65 -9.37
N LYS A 233 7.42 -11.60 -10.56
CA LYS A 233 7.39 -12.72 -11.52
C LYS A 233 8.09 -13.97 -10.96
N ASN A 234 9.25 -13.82 -10.33
CA ASN A 234 10.01 -14.90 -9.70
C ASN A 234 9.30 -15.48 -8.47
N ALA A 235 8.49 -14.67 -7.78
CA ALA A 235 7.55 -15.13 -6.77
C ALA A 235 6.35 -15.91 -7.36
N GLY A 236 6.24 -16.02 -8.68
CA GLY A 236 5.23 -16.79 -9.39
C GLY A 236 3.95 -16.01 -9.68
N PHE A 237 3.98 -14.67 -9.68
CA PHE A 237 2.83 -13.87 -10.07
C PHE A 237 2.79 -13.60 -11.58
N GLN A 238 1.58 -13.52 -12.13
CA GLN A 238 1.35 -12.88 -13.43
C GLN A 238 1.33 -11.36 -13.27
N VAL A 239 2.28 -10.68 -13.91
CA VAL A 239 2.48 -9.23 -13.77
C VAL A 239 2.11 -8.51 -15.06
N LYS A 240 1.28 -7.47 -14.96
CA LYS A 240 1.14 -6.41 -15.96
C LYS A 240 1.80 -5.13 -15.46
N GLU A 241 2.07 -4.21 -16.38
CA GLU A 241 2.73 -2.94 -16.09
C GLU A 241 1.83 -1.78 -16.51
N ASN A 242 1.68 -0.77 -15.66
CA ASN A 242 1.00 0.49 -15.98
C ASN A 242 -0.41 0.36 -16.60
N TRP A 243 -1.12 -0.76 -16.41
CA TRP A 243 -2.47 -0.99 -16.92
C TRP A 243 -3.33 -1.83 -15.97
N PRO A 244 -4.54 -1.36 -15.59
CA PRO A 244 -5.15 -0.08 -15.96
C PRO A 244 -4.62 1.11 -15.13
N TYR A 245 -3.87 0.82 -14.07
CA TYR A 245 -3.30 1.82 -13.17
C TYR A 245 -1.88 2.16 -13.61
N VAL A 246 -1.56 3.46 -13.65
CA VAL A 246 -0.21 3.99 -13.93
C VAL A 246 0.47 4.50 -12.66
N GLY A 247 -0.19 4.36 -11.50
CA GLY A 247 0.21 4.91 -10.20
C GLY A 247 -0.69 6.07 -9.74
N GLY A 248 -0.80 6.25 -8.42
CA GLY A 248 -1.59 7.28 -7.73
C GLY A 248 -0.77 8.48 -7.25
N ARG A 249 -1.36 9.36 -6.42
CA ARG A 249 -0.71 10.60 -5.98
C ARG A 249 0.54 10.35 -5.12
N VAL A 250 0.64 9.25 -4.38
CA VAL A 250 1.84 8.87 -3.63
C VAL A 250 3.02 8.72 -4.60
N THR A 251 2.89 7.88 -5.64
CA THR A 251 3.95 7.75 -6.66
C THR A 251 4.24 9.05 -7.41
N GLN A 252 3.24 9.91 -7.66
CA GLN A 252 3.47 11.22 -8.30
C GLN A 252 4.22 12.19 -7.39
N THR A 253 3.96 12.14 -6.08
CA THR A 253 4.50 13.09 -5.11
C THR A 253 5.90 12.70 -4.68
N TYR A 254 6.11 11.41 -4.39
CA TYR A 254 7.36 10.90 -3.82
C TYR A 254 8.27 10.24 -4.85
N GLY A 255 7.75 9.87 -6.01
CA GLY A 255 8.57 9.42 -7.12
C GLY A 255 9.26 10.59 -7.81
N GLN A 256 10.41 10.99 -7.28
CA GLN A 256 11.25 12.05 -7.83
C GLN A 256 12.67 11.53 -8.07
N PRO A 257 12.91 10.79 -9.19
CA PRO A 257 14.21 10.17 -9.45
C PRO A 257 15.37 11.16 -9.51
N SER A 258 15.12 12.40 -9.94
CA SER A 258 16.13 13.49 -9.91
C SER A 258 16.58 13.88 -8.51
N LEU A 259 15.79 13.57 -7.47
CA LEU A 259 16.14 13.73 -6.06
C LEU A 259 16.53 12.39 -5.41
N GLY A 260 16.71 11.33 -6.20
CA GLY A 260 16.99 9.99 -5.73
C GLY A 260 15.83 9.32 -5.00
N GLN A 261 14.60 9.78 -5.20
CA GLN A 261 13.41 9.16 -4.62
C GLN A 261 12.72 8.31 -5.69
N HIS A 262 12.62 7.01 -5.45
CA HIS A 262 12.06 6.05 -6.40
C HIS A 262 10.84 5.39 -5.78
N CYS A 263 9.68 5.59 -6.38
CA CYS A 263 8.41 5.08 -5.86
C CYS A 263 7.69 4.25 -6.92
N ILE A 264 7.29 3.03 -6.56
CA ILE A 264 6.51 2.11 -7.41
C ILE A 264 5.22 1.74 -6.69
N GLN A 265 4.10 1.80 -7.41
CA GLN A 265 2.82 1.28 -6.94
C GLN A 265 2.64 -0.19 -7.35
N VAL A 266 2.13 -1.00 -6.42
CA VAL A 266 1.80 -2.41 -6.64
C VAL A 266 0.33 -2.64 -6.33
N GLU A 267 -0.42 -3.09 -7.33
CA GLU A 267 -1.83 -3.49 -7.18
C GLU A 267 -1.94 -5.01 -7.15
N LEU A 268 -2.42 -5.57 -6.05
CA LEU A 268 -2.74 -6.99 -5.93
C LEU A 268 -4.21 -7.25 -6.29
N ASN A 269 -4.47 -8.25 -7.11
CA ASN A 269 -5.85 -8.64 -7.44
C ASN A 269 -6.58 -9.26 -6.23
N ARG A 270 -7.71 -8.67 -5.83
CA ARG A 270 -8.49 -9.09 -4.65
C ARG A 270 -8.99 -10.53 -4.74
N ALA A 271 -9.27 -11.06 -5.93
CA ALA A 271 -9.71 -12.45 -6.11
C ALA A 271 -8.66 -13.49 -5.66
N LEU A 272 -7.40 -13.08 -5.48
CA LEU A 272 -6.34 -13.97 -5.01
C LEU A 272 -6.39 -14.28 -3.52
N TYR A 273 -7.13 -13.50 -2.73
CA TYR A 273 -7.08 -13.63 -1.27
C TYR A 273 -8.42 -13.38 -0.58
N MET A 274 -9.43 -12.86 -1.27
CA MET A 274 -10.75 -12.60 -0.68
C MET A 274 -11.89 -12.85 -1.66
N ASN A 275 -13.07 -13.06 -1.11
CA ASN A 275 -14.31 -13.03 -1.87
C ASN A 275 -14.81 -11.57 -1.91
N GLU A 276 -14.83 -10.97 -3.10
CA GLU A 276 -15.18 -9.56 -3.29
C GLU A 276 -16.65 -9.21 -3.07
N GLU A 277 -17.55 -10.20 -3.09
CA GLU A 277 -18.98 -10.00 -2.82
C GLU A 277 -19.25 -9.98 -1.31
N THR A 278 -18.87 -11.07 -0.62
CA THR A 278 -19.04 -11.21 0.83
C THR A 278 -18.06 -10.35 1.64
N LYS A 279 -17.06 -9.76 0.98
CA LYS A 279 -15.95 -8.99 1.56
C LYS A 279 -15.07 -9.78 2.54
N LYS A 280 -15.19 -11.10 2.59
CA LYS A 280 -14.44 -11.96 3.52
C LYS A 280 -13.13 -12.46 2.91
N ILE A 281 -12.10 -12.51 3.74
CA ILE A 281 -10.82 -13.12 3.37
C ILE A 281 -10.97 -14.64 3.18
N ASN A 282 -10.23 -15.19 2.23
CA ASN A 282 -10.00 -16.62 2.11
C ASN A 282 -8.64 -16.94 2.73
N GLU A 283 -8.62 -17.40 3.98
CA GLU A 283 -7.39 -17.58 4.76
C GLU A 283 -6.37 -18.53 4.11
N LYS A 284 -6.84 -19.57 3.41
CA LYS A 284 -5.97 -20.52 2.72
C LYS A 284 -5.24 -19.83 1.57
N GLU A 285 -5.98 -19.11 0.72
CA GLU A 285 -5.39 -18.40 -0.42
C GLU A 285 -4.52 -17.23 0.05
N ALA A 286 -4.98 -16.47 1.04
CA ALA A 286 -4.21 -15.39 1.66
C ALA A 286 -2.85 -15.85 2.20
N SER A 287 -2.78 -17.04 2.81
CA SER A 287 -1.52 -17.62 3.29
C SER A 287 -0.54 -17.94 2.14
N ILE A 288 -1.04 -18.39 0.99
CA ILE A 288 -0.22 -18.62 -0.21
C ILE A 288 0.30 -17.27 -0.74
N ILE A 289 -0.56 -16.26 -0.79
CA ILE A 289 -0.18 -14.92 -1.25
C ILE A 289 0.85 -14.27 -0.31
N GLN A 290 0.74 -14.45 1.01
CA GLN A 290 1.76 -14.00 1.98
C GLN A 290 3.13 -14.59 1.68
N ILE A 291 3.22 -15.89 1.37
CA ILE A 291 4.49 -16.56 1.02
C ILE A 291 5.08 -15.95 -0.26
N LYS A 292 4.25 -15.73 -1.29
CA LYS A 292 4.71 -15.12 -2.54
C LYS A 292 5.15 -13.66 -2.33
N ILE A 293 4.41 -12.86 -1.57
CA ILE A 293 4.80 -11.48 -1.20
C ILE A 293 6.12 -11.49 -0.45
N GLN A 294 6.29 -12.38 0.54
CA GLN A 294 7.55 -12.49 1.27
C GLN A 294 8.73 -12.78 0.35
N LYS A 295 8.56 -13.70 -0.62
CA LYS A 295 9.59 -14.01 -1.62
C LYS A 295 9.92 -12.79 -2.49
N ALA A 296 8.90 -12.06 -2.97
CA ALA A 296 9.11 -10.87 -3.78
C ALA A 296 9.82 -9.75 -3.00
N LEU A 297 9.40 -9.49 -1.75
CA LEU A 297 10.03 -8.47 -0.90
C LEU A 297 11.47 -8.84 -0.55
N ALA A 298 11.78 -10.12 -0.31
CA ALA A 298 13.14 -10.59 -0.08
C ALA A 298 14.05 -10.30 -1.29
N GLU A 299 13.59 -10.64 -2.49
CA GLU A 299 14.34 -10.40 -3.71
C GLU A 299 14.54 -8.90 -4.00
N ILE A 300 13.51 -8.06 -3.76
CA ILE A 300 13.64 -6.60 -3.86
C ILE A 300 14.65 -6.07 -2.85
N TYR A 301 14.53 -6.48 -1.58
CA TYR A 301 15.37 -6.01 -0.49
C TYR A 301 16.85 -6.35 -0.74
N GLU A 302 17.14 -7.57 -1.19
CA GLU A 302 18.49 -8.01 -1.56
C GLU A 302 18.99 -7.30 -2.82
N GLY A 303 18.13 -7.15 -3.83
CA GLY A 303 18.48 -6.55 -5.12
C GLY A 303 18.81 -5.06 -5.05
N ILE A 304 18.24 -4.30 -4.10
CA ILE A 304 18.53 -2.87 -3.91
C ILE A 304 20.02 -2.62 -3.63
N GLY A 305 20.72 -3.57 -3.01
CA GLY A 305 22.17 -3.46 -2.79
C GLY A 305 22.98 -3.29 -4.08
N SER A 306 22.46 -3.74 -5.22
CA SER A 306 23.08 -3.59 -6.54
C SER A 306 22.71 -2.29 -7.25
N LEU A 307 21.78 -1.50 -6.69
CA LEU A 307 21.29 -0.25 -7.26
C LEU A 307 21.83 1.01 -6.56
N ILE A 308 22.53 0.84 -5.42
CA ILE A 308 23.06 1.90 -4.57
C ILE A 308 24.52 2.23 -4.87
#